data_AF-A0A9D8BSS1-F1
#
_entry.id   AF-A0A9D8BSS1-F1
#
_cell.length_a   1.000
_cell.length_b   1.000
_cell.length_c   1.000
_cell.angle_alpha   90.00
_cell.angle_beta   90.00
_cell.angle_gamma   90.00
#
_symmetry.space_group_name_H-M   'P 1'
#
loop_
_entity.id
_entity.type
_entity.pdbx_description
1 polymer ?
#
loop_
_entity_poly.entity_id
_entity_poly.type
_entity_poly.pdbx_seq_one_letter_code
_entity_poly.pdbx_strand_id
1 'polypeptide(L)'
;MRKRISSPLALICVPGLFLLLPADSSLSAERAAAKESARVQFNRDDAQGQLQVVVDGKEALVYRHGDDVDLPHYYPVRSPSGKSLTVQKTEPYPHHRSVWFADTVELAGHRRASFYMALSTQVDKKDPKSPFRDRVRQVEFLPTKSEGNQATIDTKLLWEMDLNVPVLDELRKMRVVALGQGEYFVDLTFTVTA
;
A
#
# COMPACT_ATOMS: atom_id res chain seq x y z
N MET A 1 67.53 -69.53 30.06
CA MET A 1 68.78 -69.78 29.30
C MET A 1 68.97 -68.61 28.33
N ARG A 2 70.10 -67.88 28.45
CA ARG A 2 70.62 -66.72 27.65
C ARG A 2 69.87 -65.37 27.81
N LYS A 3 70.40 -64.33 28.50
CA LYS A 3 71.53 -63.36 28.22
C LYS A 3 71.27 -62.54 26.94
N ARG A 4 71.40 -61.19 26.82
CA ARG A 4 71.98 -60.08 27.63
C ARG A 4 71.81 -58.75 26.80
N ILE A 5 72.26 -57.60 27.35
CA ILE A 5 72.72 -56.33 26.69
C ILE A 5 71.62 -55.25 26.49
N SER A 6 71.58 -54.10 27.20
CA SER A 6 72.38 -52.82 27.11
C SER A 6 72.26 -52.17 25.71
N SER A 7 71.94 -50.88 25.47
CA SER A 7 72.35 -49.59 26.03
C SER A 7 71.53 -48.44 25.36
N PRO A 8 71.74 -47.15 25.69
CA PRO A 8 70.76 -46.05 25.56
C PRO A 8 70.88 -45.22 24.26
N LEU A 9 69.91 -44.34 23.98
CA LEU A 9 70.14 -43.13 23.17
C LEU A 9 69.06 -42.06 23.45
N ALA A 10 69.50 -40.85 23.78
CA ALA A 10 68.68 -39.65 23.88
C ALA A 10 68.45 -39.06 22.48
N LEU A 11 67.26 -38.49 22.23
CA LEU A 11 67.01 -37.58 21.11
C LEU A 11 66.18 -36.38 21.58
N ILE A 12 66.70 -35.20 21.26
CA ILE A 12 66.17 -33.84 21.49
C ILE A 12 65.38 -33.40 20.24
N CYS A 13 64.60 -32.30 20.35
CA CYS A 13 63.99 -31.45 19.30
C CYS A 13 62.59 -31.90 18.79
N VAL A 14 61.54 -31.08 18.61
CA VAL A 14 61.30 -29.61 18.52
C VAL A 14 59.81 -29.36 18.90
N PRO A 15 59.39 -28.23 19.52
CA PRO A 15 57.98 -27.85 19.54
C PRO A 15 57.59 -27.20 18.19
N GLY A 16 56.67 -27.84 17.46
CA GLY A 16 56.08 -27.29 16.24
C GLY A 16 55.19 -26.09 16.56
N LEU A 17 55.54 -24.92 16.02
CA LEU A 17 54.72 -23.72 15.99
C LEU A 17 53.67 -23.87 14.88
N PHE A 18 52.42 -24.19 15.24
CA PHE A 18 51.29 -24.15 14.31
C PHE A 18 50.90 -22.69 14.05
N LEU A 19 51.26 -22.16 12.88
CA LEU A 19 50.69 -20.93 12.33
C LEU A 19 49.30 -21.24 11.77
N LEU A 20 48.26 -20.83 12.51
CA LEU A 20 46.88 -20.79 12.00
C LEU A 20 46.75 -19.60 11.04
N LEU A 21 46.64 -19.89 9.74
CA LEU A 21 46.14 -18.95 8.74
C LEU A 21 44.63 -18.75 8.96
N PRO A 22 44.11 -17.51 9.03
CA PRO A 22 42.67 -17.30 8.97
C PRO A 22 42.18 -17.64 7.54
N ALA A 23 41.19 -18.52 7.46
CA ALA A 23 40.50 -18.81 6.21
C ALA A 23 39.70 -17.58 5.77
N ASP A 24 40.05 -17.04 4.60
CA ASP A 24 39.32 -15.99 3.91
C ASP A 24 37.84 -16.38 3.74
N SER A 25 36.99 -15.77 4.56
CA SER A 25 35.54 -15.94 4.53
C SER A 25 34.85 -14.92 3.61
N SER A 26 35.60 -14.33 2.67
CA SER A 26 35.12 -13.25 1.79
C SER A 26 34.22 -13.74 0.65
N LEU A 27 34.18 -15.04 0.36
CA LEU A 27 33.40 -15.61 -0.75
C LEU A 27 31.90 -15.80 -0.45
N SER A 28 31.43 -15.52 0.77
CA SER A 28 30.01 -15.68 1.14
C SER A 28 29.21 -14.37 1.18
N ALA A 29 29.87 -13.21 1.03
CA ALA A 29 29.23 -11.89 1.11
C ALA A 29 28.55 -11.45 -0.21
N GLU A 30 28.80 -12.15 -1.32
CA GLU A 30 28.42 -11.69 -2.66
C GLU A 30 27.22 -12.42 -3.29
N ARG A 31 26.58 -13.36 -2.55
CA ARG A 31 25.48 -14.18 -3.11
C ARG A 31 24.13 -14.08 -2.40
N ALA A 32 23.95 -13.06 -1.58
CA ALA A 32 22.63 -12.61 -1.15
C ALA A 32 22.51 -11.13 -1.50
N ALA A 33 22.45 -10.82 -2.81
CA ALA A 33 21.75 -9.63 -3.25
C ALA A 33 20.31 -9.79 -2.77
N ALA A 34 20.04 -9.29 -1.56
CA ALA A 34 18.70 -9.18 -1.03
C ALA A 34 17.91 -8.46 -2.11
N LYS A 35 16.92 -9.17 -2.67
CA LYS A 35 15.92 -8.57 -3.55
C LYS A 35 15.37 -7.40 -2.74
N GLU A 36 15.82 -6.18 -3.04
CA GLU A 36 15.52 -5.00 -2.24
C GLU A 36 14.00 -4.94 -2.13
N SER A 37 13.49 -5.12 -0.91
CA SER A 37 12.06 -5.27 -0.72
C SER A 37 11.38 -4.00 -1.22
N ALA A 38 10.32 -4.15 -2.01
CA ALA A 38 9.59 -3.01 -2.53
C ALA A 38 9.22 -2.08 -1.35
N ARG A 39 9.66 -0.83 -1.45
CA ARG A 39 9.47 0.16 -0.37
C ARG A 39 8.02 0.61 -0.26
N VAL A 40 7.25 0.42 -1.31
CA VAL A 40 5.81 0.72 -1.37
C VAL A 40 5.03 -0.57 -1.59
N GLN A 41 4.05 -0.80 -0.72
CA GLN A 41 3.20 -1.99 -0.74
C GLN A 41 1.72 -1.59 -0.71
N PHE A 42 0.91 -2.41 -1.37
CA PHE A 42 -0.54 -2.29 -1.44
C PHE A 42 -1.17 -3.52 -0.79
N ASN A 43 -1.75 -3.33 0.39
CA ASN A 43 -2.37 -4.39 1.18
C ASN A 43 -3.89 -4.26 1.07
N ARG A 44 -4.54 -5.22 0.40
CA ARG A 44 -5.99 -5.23 0.20
C ARG A 44 -6.70 -5.99 1.31
N ASP A 45 -7.78 -5.41 1.80
CA ASP A 45 -8.81 -6.04 2.62
C ASP A 45 -10.16 -5.67 2.02
N ASP A 46 -10.55 -6.43 0.99
CA ASP A 46 -11.79 -6.17 0.25
C ASP A 46 -13.04 -6.38 1.12
N ALA A 47 -12.95 -7.22 2.16
CA ALA A 47 -14.06 -7.46 3.09
C ALA A 47 -14.33 -6.24 3.97
N GLN A 48 -13.30 -5.46 4.27
CA GLN A 48 -13.40 -4.20 5.01
C GLN A 48 -13.43 -2.96 4.11
N GLY A 49 -13.40 -3.13 2.78
CA GLY A 49 -13.43 -2.03 1.83
C GLY A 49 -12.17 -1.15 1.89
N GLN A 50 -11.00 -1.78 2.03
CA GLN A 50 -9.73 -1.08 2.25
C GLN A 50 -8.62 -1.54 1.32
N LEU A 51 -7.91 -0.56 0.77
CA LEU A 51 -6.57 -0.73 0.27
C LEU A 51 -5.61 0.12 1.11
N GLN A 52 -4.83 -0.52 1.97
CA GLN A 52 -3.78 0.14 2.74
C GLN A 52 -2.52 0.31 1.89
N VAL A 53 -1.99 1.53 1.86
CA VAL A 53 -0.70 1.87 1.26
C VAL A 53 0.34 1.95 2.36
N VAL A 54 1.37 1.11 2.25
CA VAL A 54 2.48 1.06 3.21
C VAL A 54 3.76 1.53 2.53
N VAL A 55 4.43 2.50 3.13
CA VAL A 55 5.73 3.06 2.69
C VAL A 55 6.76 2.80 3.77
N ASP A 56 7.86 2.13 3.44
CA ASP A 56 8.94 1.75 4.36
C ASP A 56 8.42 1.06 5.64
N GLY A 57 7.42 0.19 5.48
CA GLY A 57 6.80 -0.57 6.58
C GLY A 57 5.82 0.23 7.45
N LYS A 58 5.51 1.49 7.11
CA LYS A 58 4.52 2.32 7.82
C LYS A 58 3.34 2.63 6.93
N GLU A 59 2.13 2.63 7.49
CA GLU A 59 0.95 3.12 6.77
C GLU A 59 1.18 4.57 6.33
N ALA A 60 1.01 4.84 5.04
CA ALA A 60 1.05 6.17 4.46
C ALA A 60 -0.37 6.70 4.30
N LEU A 61 -1.24 5.91 3.68
CA LEU A 61 -2.66 6.21 3.54
C LEU A 61 -3.50 4.96 3.33
N VAL A 62 -4.82 5.09 3.41
CA VAL A 62 -5.76 4.01 3.05
C VAL A 62 -6.78 4.52 2.04
N TYR A 63 -6.94 3.82 0.92
CA TYR A 63 -8.04 4.01 -0.02
C TYR A 63 -9.25 3.21 0.46
N ARG A 64 -10.32 3.91 0.84
CA ARG A 64 -11.61 3.36 1.27
C ARG A 64 -12.52 3.17 0.06
N HIS A 65 -13.16 2.02 -0.03
CA HIS A 65 -14.13 1.68 -1.06
C HIS A 65 -15.17 0.71 -0.48
N GLY A 66 -16.21 0.36 -1.25
CA GLY A 66 -17.25 -0.57 -0.81
C GLY A 66 -18.64 0.05 -0.86
N ASP A 67 -19.64 -0.73 -0.44
CA ASP A 67 -21.05 -0.30 -0.45
C ASP A 67 -21.42 0.61 0.73
N ASP A 68 -20.56 0.69 1.76
CA ASP A 68 -20.72 1.53 2.94
C ASP A 68 -20.27 2.98 2.74
N VAL A 69 -19.72 3.29 1.56
CA VAL A 69 -19.28 4.64 1.19
C VAL A 69 -20.05 5.14 -0.05
N ASP A 70 -20.31 6.44 -0.05
CA ASP A 70 -20.92 7.16 -1.19
C ASP A 70 -19.93 7.36 -2.34
N LEU A 71 -18.64 7.41 -2.01
CA LEU A 71 -17.55 7.50 -2.97
C LEU A 71 -16.23 7.02 -2.36
N PRO A 72 -15.33 6.41 -3.16
CA PRO A 72 -14.02 6.07 -2.69
C PRO A 72 -13.16 7.28 -2.37
N HIS A 73 -12.53 7.25 -1.20
CA HIS A 73 -11.77 8.35 -0.63
C HIS A 73 -10.51 7.84 0.08
N TYR A 74 -9.53 8.71 0.29
CA TYR A 74 -8.28 8.35 0.96
C TYR A 74 -8.33 8.80 2.41
N TYR A 75 -8.45 7.88 3.36
CA TYR A 75 -8.44 8.15 4.80
C TYR A 75 -7.92 6.95 5.62
N PRO A 76 -7.00 7.17 6.58
CA PRO A 76 -6.30 8.44 6.83
C PRO A 76 -5.27 8.73 5.74
N VAL A 77 -4.85 9.98 5.60
CA VAL A 77 -3.60 10.35 4.92
C VAL A 77 -2.64 10.79 6.01
N ARG A 78 -1.49 10.14 6.13
CA ARG A 78 -0.55 10.39 7.25
C ARG A 78 0.58 11.32 6.85
N SER A 79 0.97 12.20 7.75
CA SER A 79 2.21 12.98 7.64
C SER A 79 3.44 12.06 7.79
N PRO A 80 4.65 12.54 7.48
CA PRO A 80 5.89 11.77 7.71
C PRO A 80 6.07 11.30 9.17
N SER A 81 5.50 12.04 10.13
CA SER A 81 5.49 11.67 11.55
C SER A 81 4.48 10.57 11.92
N GLY A 82 3.65 10.13 10.98
CA GLY A 82 2.57 9.16 11.18
C GLY A 82 1.25 9.75 11.69
N LYS A 83 1.20 11.05 11.99
CA LYS A 83 -0.05 11.75 12.38
C LYS A 83 -0.99 11.89 11.19
N SER A 84 -2.30 11.67 11.40
CA SER A 84 -3.30 11.91 10.36
C SER A 84 -3.36 13.40 9.98
N LEU A 85 -3.37 13.66 8.68
CA LEU A 85 -3.60 14.98 8.07
C LEU A 85 -5.07 15.19 7.71
N THR A 86 -5.85 14.10 7.66
CA THR A 86 -7.26 14.11 7.29
C THR A 86 -8.16 13.59 8.39
N VAL A 87 -9.46 13.85 8.24
CA VAL A 87 -10.54 13.45 9.13
C VAL A 87 -11.59 12.69 8.34
N GLN A 88 -12.14 11.61 8.93
CA GLN A 88 -13.10 10.73 8.25
C GLN A 88 -14.47 11.38 8.08
N LYS A 89 -14.88 12.17 9.08
CA LYS A 89 -16.17 12.87 9.09
C LYS A 89 -16.04 14.08 10.00
N THR A 90 -16.67 15.17 9.59
CA THR A 90 -16.74 16.43 10.32
C THR A 90 -18.19 16.85 10.48
N GLU A 91 -18.45 17.75 11.41
CA GLU A 91 -19.74 18.41 11.56
C GLU A 91 -19.53 19.94 11.52
N PRO A 92 -20.46 20.72 10.95
CA PRO A 92 -21.75 20.32 10.36
C PRO A 92 -21.67 19.92 8.88
N TYR A 93 -20.47 19.87 8.29
CA TYR A 93 -20.24 19.65 6.85
C TYR A 93 -19.54 18.32 6.59
N PRO A 94 -20.23 17.17 6.76
CA PRO A 94 -19.59 15.85 6.72
C PRO A 94 -19.03 15.45 5.36
N HIS A 95 -19.36 16.18 4.29
CA HIS A 95 -18.78 16.03 2.96
C HIS A 95 -17.41 16.71 2.83
N HIS A 96 -17.05 17.65 3.73
CA HIS A 96 -15.68 18.18 3.87
C HIS A 96 -14.82 17.20 4.66
N ARG A 97 -14.73 15.97 4.16
CA ARG A 97 -13.96 14.88 4.74
C ARG A 97 -12.88 14.44 3.78
N SER A 98 -11.73 14.10 4.35
CA SER A 98 -10.60 13.48 3.69
C SER A 98 -10.29 13.96 2.26
N VAL A 99 -9.70 13.10 1.43
CA VAL A 99 -9.36 13.40 0.04
C VAL A 99 -10.16 12.49 -0.88
N TRP A 100 -10.81 13.05 -1.88
CA TRP A 100 -11.57 12.32 -2.89
C TRP A 100 -11.72 13.16 -4.17
N PHE A 101 -12.25 12.53 -5.22
CA PHE A 101 -12.53 13.15 -6.51
C PHE A 101 -13.99 12.89 -6.87
N ALA A 102 -14.73 13.97 -7.11
CA ALA A 102 -16.14 13.96 -7.50
C ALA A 102 -16.51 15.32 -8.13
N ASP A 103 -17.59 15.36 -8.90
CA ASP A 103 -18.14 16.60 -9.47
C ASP A 103 -19.67 16.53 -9.57
N THR A 104 -20.28 17.61 -10.05
CA THR A 104 -21.68 17.66 -10.48
C THR A 104 -21.75 17.52 -11.99
N VAL A 105 -22.43 16.47 -12.45
CA VAL A 105 -22.55 16.12 -13.88
C VAL A 105 -24.01 15.94 -14.27
N GLU A 106 -24.29 15.96 -15.57
CA GLU A 106 -25.63 15.79 -16.12
C GLU A 106 -25.58 14.84 -17.32
N LEU A 107 -26.21 13.69 -17.18
CA LEU A 107 -26.43 12.75 -18.27
C LEU A 107 -27.63 13.24 -19.10
N ALA A 108 -27.51 13.23 -20.42
CA ALA A 108 -28.59 13.67 -21.32
C ALA A 108 -29.92 12.95 -21.00
N GLY A 109 -31.00 13.74 -20.90
CA GLY A 109 -32.34 13.22 -20.58
C GLY A 109 -32.56 12.89 -19.09
N HIS A 110 -31.59 13.17 -18.22
CA HIS A 110 -31.69 12.92 -16.79
C HIS A 110 -31.47 14.19 -15.98
N ARG A 111 -31.68 14.11 -14.67
CA ARG A 111 -31.38 15.21 -13.76
C ARG A 111 -29.87 15.43 -13.63
N ARG A 112 -29.50 16.65 -13.28
CA ARG A 112 -28.17 16.95 -12.74
C ARG A 112 -27.93 16.16 -11.43
N ALA A 113 -26.80 15.48 -11.32
CA ALA A 113 -26.39 14.72 -10.15
C ALA A 113 -25.10 15.29 -9.55
N SER A 114 -25.09 15.54 -8.25
CA SER A 114 -23.91 16.05 -7.52
C SER A 114 -23.26 14.95 -6.71
N PHE A 115 -22.17 14.37 -7.23
CA PHE A 115 -21.43 13.32 -6.54
C PHE A 115 -20.63 13.88 -5.36
N TYR A 116 -20.31 15.18 -5.38
CA TYR A 116 -19.83 15.94 -4.22
C TYR A 116 -20.77 15.81 -2.99
N MET A 117 -22.09 15.77 -3.24
CA MET A 117 -23.12 15.67 -2.20
C MET A 117 -23.61 14.22 -1.97
N ALA A 118 -22.97 13.22 -2.56
CA ALA A 118 -23.43 11.83 -2.57
C ALA A 118 -23.74 11.28 -1.16
N LEU A 119 -22.92 11.61 -0.15
CA LEU A 119 -23.15 11.27 1.25
C LEU A 119 -24.55 11.65 1.77
N SER A 120 -25.10 12.77 1.30
CA SER A 120 -26.42 13.26 1.73
C SER A 120 -27.58 12.50 1.10
N THR A 121 -27.29 11.65 0.12
CA THR A 121 -28.27 10.92 -0.69
C THR A 121 -28.56 9.50 -0.17
N GLN A 122 -28.06 9.15 1.00
CA GLN A 122 -28.40 7.91 1.69
C GLN A 122 -29.93 7.78 1.80
N VAL A 123 -30.47 6.65 1.32
CA VAL A 123 -31.92 6.44 1.17
C VAL A 123 -32.62 6.44 2.53
N ASP A 124 -32.09 5.69 3.49
CA ASP A 124 -32.50 5.71 4.89
C ASP A 124 -31.35 6.17 5.77
N LYS A 125 -31.44 7.41 6.27
CA LYS A 125 -30.43 8.02 7.15
C LYS A 125 -30.32 7.37 8.53
N LYS A 126 -31.27 6.51 8.91
CA LYS A 126 -31.25 5.78 10.19
C LYS A 126 -30.56 4.43 10.06
N ASP A 127 -30.44 3.90 8.85
CA ASP A 127 -29.73 2.66 8.58
C ASP A 127 -28.36 2.97 7.93
N PRO A 128 -27.24 2.77 8.65
CA PRO A 128 -25.91 3.02 8.11
C PRO A 128 -25.56 2.12 6.92
N LYS A 129 -26.29 1.01 6.70
CA LYS A 129 -26.12 0.12 5.55
C LYS A 129 -27.03 0.50 4.37
N SER A 130 -27.87 1.51 4.53
CA SER A 130 -28.74 1.96 3.46
C SER A 130 -27.91 2.49 2.30
N PRO A 131 -28.25 2.15 1.05
CA PRO A 131 -27.49 2.60 -0.11
C PRO A 131 -27.59 4.13 -0.27
N PHE A 132 -26.64 4.66 -1.02
CA PHE A 132 -26.68 6.03 -1.51
C PHE A 132 -27.41 6.07 -2.86
N ARG A 133 -28.36 6.99 -3.01
CA ARG A 133 -29.06 7.18 -4.30
C ARG A 133 -28.06 7.58 -5.39
N ASP A 134 -27.10 8.43 -5.07
CA ASP A 134 -26.02 8.84 -5.97
C ASP A 134 -24.70 8.36 -5.37
N ARG A 135 -23.83 7.70 -6.15
CA ARG A 135 -22.52 7.25 -5.66
C ARG A 135 -21.48 7.05 -6.76
N VAL A 136 -20.22 7.20 -6.39
CA VAL A 136 -19.12 6.63 -7.17
C VAL A 136 -18.80 5.29 -6.54
N ARG A 137 -18.79 4.20 -7.31
CA ARG A 137 -18.51 2.86 -6.81
C ARG A 137 -17.25 2.31 -7.44
N GLN A 138 -16.34 1.81 -6.63
CA GLN A 138 -15.21 1.02 -7.14
C GLN A 138 -15.73 -0.33 -7.66
N VAL A 139 -15.29 -0.69 -8.86
CA VAL A 139 -15.74 -1.89 -9.59
C VAL A 139 -14.65 -2.95 -9.61
N GLU A 140 -13.42 -2.58 -9.93
CA GLU A 140 -12.31 -3.52 -10.11
C GLU A 140 -10.97 -2.90 -9.70
N PHE A 141 -10.12 -3.69 -9.05
CA PHE A 141 -8.69 -3.38 -8.91
C PHE A 141 -7.95 -4.04 -10.07
N LEU A 142 -7.17 -3.26 -10.81
CA LEU A 142 -6.30 -3.76 -11.86
C LEU A 142 -4.93 -4.16 -11.29
N PRO A 143 -4.09 -4.88 -12.06
CA PRO A 143 -2.82 -5.36 -11.56
C PRO A 143 -1.91 -4.25 -11.03
N THR A 144 -1.39 -4.47 -9.82
CA THR A 144 -0.35 -3.64 -9.21
C THR A 144 0.98 -3.79 -9.94
N LYS A 145 1.72 -2.69 -10.06
CA LYS A 145 3.13 -2.67 -10.48
C LYS A 145 3.97 -2.08 -9.37
N SER A 146 5.05 -2.75 -8.97
CA SER A 146 5.99 -2.26 -7.96
C SER A 146 7.41 -2.36 -8.47
N GLU A 147 8.19 -1.30 -8.32
CA GLU A 147 9.57 -1.20 -8.79
C GLU A 147 10.36 -0.27 -7.86
N GLY A 148 11.40 -0.79 -7.20
CA GLY A 148 12.27 -0.04 -6.31
C GLY A 148 11.51 0.73 -5.22
N ASN A 149 11.52 2.06 -5.32
CA ASN A 149 10.90 2.98 -4.37
C ASN A 149 9.47 3.39 -4.74
N GLN A 150 8.83 2.80 -5.75
CA GLN A 150 7.48 3.19 -6.17
C GLN A 150 6.56 1.99 -6.42
N ALA A 151 5.26 2.24 -6.29
CA ALA A 151 4.22 1.31 -6.74
C ALA A 151 3.07 2.06 -7.40
N THR A 152 2.37 1.38 -8.30
CA THR A 152 1.21 1.89 -9.04
C THR A 152 0.09 0.87 -9.00
N ILE A 153 -1.13 1.34 -8.76
CA ILE A 153 -2.36 0.55 -8.88
C ILE A 153 -3.41 1.36 -9.61
N ASP A 154 -4.12 0.69 -10.49
CA ASP A 154 -5.23 1.28 -11.24
C ASP A 154 -6.54 0.65 -10.74
N THR A 155 -7.60 1.44 -10.66
CA THR A 155 -8.94 1.01 -10.28
C THR A 155 -9.96 1.49 -11.29
N LYS A 156 -10.92 0.63 -11.61
CA LYS A 156 -12.12 1.01 -12.36
C LYS A 156 -13.20 1.41 -11.37
N LEU A 157 -13.90 2.49 -11.66
CA LEU A 157 -15.04 2.96 -10.89
C LEU A 157 -16.19 3.28 -11.84
N LEU A 158 -17.42 3.21 -11.32
CA LEU A 158 -18.64 3.62 -11.98
C LEU A 158 -19.29 4.73 -11.18
N TRP A 159 -19.63 5.82 -11.85
CA TRP A 159 -20.45 6.88 -11.29
C TRP A 159 -21.89 6.53 -11.62
N GLU A 160 -22.74 6.37 -10.60
CA GLU A 160 -24.14 5.99 -10.77
C GLU A 160 -25.06 6.91 -9.97
N MET A 161 -26.22 7.24 -10.56
CA MET A 161 -27.27 8.04 -9.93
C MET A 161 -28.56 7.24 -9.86
N ASP A 162 -29.51 7.73 -9.05
CA ASP A 162 -30.84 7.12 -8.92
C ASP A 162 -30.76 5.59 -8.66
N LEU A 163 -29.81 5.21 -7.81
CA LEU A 163 -29.45 3.86 -7.35
C LEU A 163 -28.71 2.97 -8.36
N ASN A 164 -28.96 3.12 -9.66
CA ASN A 164 -28.42 2.18 -10.64
C ASN A 164 -28.27 2.72 -12.07
N VAL A 165 -28.47 4.02 -12.29
CA VAL A 165 -28.30 4.64 -13.61
C VAL A 165 -26.81 4.99 -13.80
N PRO A 166 -26.08 4.32 -14.70
CA PRO A 166 -24.67 4.64 -14.96
C PRO A 166 -24.54 6.02 -15.61
N VAL A 167 -23.54 6.78 -15.19
CA VAL A 167 -23.30 8.18 -15.61
C VAL A 167 -21.92 8.37 -16.22
N LEU A 168 -20.87 7.86 -15.57
CA LEU A 168 -19.49 7.92 -16.06
C LEU A 168 -18.76 6.64 -15.68
N ASP A 169 -17.94 6.13 -16.60
CA ASP A 169 -16.85 5.23 -16.27
C ASP A 169 -15.63 6.04 -15.83
N GLU A 170 -14.93 5.57 -14.81
CA GLU A 170 -13.68 6.16 -14.35
C GLU A 170 -12.56 5.11 -14.27
N LEU A 171 -11.42 5.43 -14.86
CA LEU A 171 -10.15 4.78 -14.57
C LEU A 171 -9.32 5.70 -13.67
N ARG A 172 -9.08 5.26 -12.44
CA ARG A 172 -8.27 5.97 -11.45
C ARG A 172 -6.94 5.28 -11.30
N LYS A 173 -5.86 6.02 -11.44
CA LYS A 173 -4.50 5.54 -11.24
C LYS A 173 -3.88 6.23 -10.04
N MET A 174 -3.35 5.43 -9.13
CA MET A 174 -2.58 5.90 -7.99
C MET A 174 -1.14 5.42 -8.13
N ARG A 175 -0.19 6.34 -8.25
CA ARG A 175 1.25 6.07 -8.11
C ARG A 175 1.73 6.65 -6.79
N VAL A 176 2.45 5.83 -6.02
CA VAL A 176 3.05 6.23 -4.75
C VAL A 176 4.56 6.04 -4.85
N VAL A 177 5.31 7.04 -4.42
CA VAL A 177 6.78 7.05 -4.42
C VAL A 177 7.28 7.31 -3.01
N ALA A 178 8.13 6.42 -2.50
CA ALA A 178 8.85 6.59 -1.24
C ALA A 178 9.99 7.59 -1.44
N LEU A 179 9.97 8.68 -0.68
CA LEU A 179 10.99 9.73 -0.70
C LEU A 179 12.03 9.55 0.42
N GLY A 180 11.71 8.74 1.43
CA GLY A 180 12.57 8.50 2.60
C GLY A 180 12.15 9.33 3.81
N GLN A 181 12.66 8.96 4.99
CA GLN A 181 12.34 9.64 6.26
C GLN A 181 10.83 9.76 6.57
N GLY A 182 10.01 8.84 6.05
CA GLY A 182 8.55 8.86 6.18
C GLY A 182 7.84 9.74 5.16
N GLU A 183 8.56 10.47 4.33
CA GLU A 183 8.00 11.25 3.22
C GLU A 183 7.65 10.34 2.03
N TYR A 184 6.55 10.70 1.38
CA TYR A 184 6.06 10.02 0.19
C TYR A 184 5.34 11.00 -0.73
N PHE A 185 5.34 10.70 -2.02
CA PHE A 185 4.57 11.41 -3.04
C PHE A 185 3.42 10.51 -3.52
N VAL A 186 2.23 11.09 -3.65
CA VAL A 186 1.05 10.43 -4.23
C VAL A 186 0.65 11.19 -5.48
N ASP A 187 0.64 10.50 -6.61
CA ASP A 187 0.14 10.98 -7.88
C ASP A 187 -1.20 10.28 -8.16
N LEU A 188 -2.25 11.08 -8.35
CA LEU A 188 -3.58 10.60 -8.68
C LEU A 188 -3.96 11.12 -10.06
N THR A 189 -4.21 10.18 -10.98
CA THR A 189 -4.73 10.48 -12.31
C THR A 189 -6.13 9.91 -12.43
N PHE A 190 -7.06 10.73 -12.91
CA PHE A 190 -8.46 10.35 -13.12
C PHE A 190 -8.78 10.48 -14.60
N THR A 191 -9.21 9.40 -15.23
CA THR A 191 -9.75 9.41 -16.60
C THR A 191 -11.23 9.09 -16.51
N VAL A 192 -12.08 10.03 -16.90
CA VAL A 192 -13.54 9.87 -16.89
C VAL A 192 -14.08 9.80 -18.31
N THR A 193 -15.07 8.96 -18.56
CA THR A 193 -15.69 8.76 -19.87
C THR A 193 -17.20 8.60 -19.69
N ALA A 194 -17.98 9.22 -20.58
CA ALA A 194 -19.44 9.17 -20.61
C ALA A 194 -19.93 8.18 -21.67
#